data_AF-X1NFA3-F1
#
_entry.id   AF-X1NFA3-F1
#
_cell.length_a   1.000
_cell.length_b   1.000
_cell.length_c   1.000
_cell.angle_alpha   90.00
_cell.angle_beta   90.00
_cell.angle_gamma   90.00
#
_symmetry.space_group_name_H-M   'P 1'
#
loop_
_entity.id
_entity.type
_entity.pdbx_description
1 polymer ?
#
loop_
_entity_poly.entity_id
_entity_poly.type
_entity_poly.pdbx_seq_one_letter_code
_entity_poly.pdbx_strand_id
1 'polypeptide(L)' 'PKNIMALATPRSSLLRCGVTINTAVWDAGYSGRSQSLMVVYNPQGFRLQRNARIVQLVFLELTGETEGYHGAYQGENID' A
#
# COMPACT_ATOMS: atom_id res chain seq x y z
N PRO A 1 -6.18 12.06 7.37
CA PRO A 1 -7.10 13.18 6.98
C PRO A 1 -8.35 12.58 6.35
N LYS A 2 -9.53 13.19 6.53
CA LYS A 2 -10.82 12.64 6.05
C LYS A 2 -11.17 13.00 4.60
N ASN A 3 -10.33 13.80 3.94
CA ASN A 3 -10.50 14.29 2.57
C ASN A 3 -9.36 13.85 1.63
N ILE A 4 -8.53 12.89 2.01
CA ILE A 4 -7.44 12.36 1.16
C ILE A 4 -7.50 10.85 1.18
N MET A 5 -7.50 10.22 0.01
CA MET A 5 -7.30 8.79 -0.14
C MET A 5 -5.98 8.52 -0.89
N ALA A 6 -5.53 7.27 -0.92
CA ALA A 6 -4.39 6.90 -1.76
C ALA A 6 -4.57 5.56 -2.49
N LEU A 7 -3.93 5.46 -3.65
CA LEU A 7 -3.71 4.22 -4.36
C LEU A 7 -2.24 3.81 -4.21
N ALA A 8 -1.97 2.57 -3.82
CA ALA A 8 -0.62 2.03 -3.91
C ALA A 8 -0.40 1.33 -5.25
N THR A 9 0.82 1.49 -5.77
CA THR A 9 1.28 0.72 -6.93
C THR A 9 2.66 0.13 -6.63
N PRO A 10 2.96 -1.09 -7.12
CA PRO A 10 4.30 -1.66 -7.03
C PRO A 10 5.28 -0.81 -7.85
N ARG A 11 6.52 -0.69 -7.38
CA ARG A 11 7.57 -0.01 -8.15
C ARG A 11 7.89 -0.78 -9.42
N SER A 12 8.15 -0.07 -10.51
CA SER A 12 8.47 -0.68 -11.82
C SER A 12 9.72 -1.57 -11.81
N SER A 13 10.60 -1.45 -10.83
CA SER A 13 11.71 -2.39 -10.63
C SER A 13 11.24 -3.80 -10.26
N LEU A 14 10.17 -3.94 -9.48
CA LEU A 14 9.58 -5.25 -9.15
C LEU A 14 8.93 -5.88 -10.37
N LEU A 15 8.21 -5.09 -11.17
CA LEU A 15 7.65 -5.52 -12.45
C LEU A 15 8.72 -6.17 -13.35
N ARG A 16 9.88 -5.52 -13.47
CA ARG A 16 11.03 -6.04 -14.25
C ARG A 16 11.68 -7.28 -13.65
N CYS A 17 11.39 -7.60 -12.39
CA CYS A 17 11.88 -8.78 -11.69
C CYS A 17 10.86 -9.93 -11.63
N GLY A 18 9.69 -9.80 -12.27
CA GLY A 18 8.62 -10.82 -12.16
C GLY A 18 8.00 -10.88 -10.76
N VAL A 19 7.91 -9.74 -10.08
CA VAL A 19 7.34 -9.63 -8.73
C VAL A 19 6.25 -8.55 -8.73
N THR A 20 5.13 -8.82 -8.07
CA THR A 20 4.09 -7.81 -7.84
C THR A 20 3.78 -7.69 -6.36
N ILE A 21 3.25 -6.53 -5.97
CA ILE A 21 2.62 -6.30 -4.68
C ILE A 21 1.14 -6.03 -4.95
N ASN A 22 0.27 -6.87 -4.43
CA ASN A 22 -1.16 -6.64 -4.40
C ASN A 22 -1.51 -5.82 -3.16
N THR A 23 -2.22 -4.72 -3.38
CA THR A 23 -2.61 -3.75 -2.35
C THR A 23 -4.11 -3.46 -2.47
N ALA A 24 -4.67 -2.88 -1.41
CA ALA A 24 -5.98 -2.25 -1.45
C ALA A 24 -5.85 -0.72 -1.64
N VAL A 25 -6.94 0.01 -1.46
CA VAL A 25 -6.93 1.47 -1.34
C VAL A 25 -6.61 1.88 0.09
N TRP A 26 -6.05 3.07 0.26
CA TRP A 26 -5.97 3.73 1.56
C TRP A 26 -7.15 4.68 1.63
N ASP A 27 -8.20 4.24 2.31
CA ASP A 27 -9.40 5.04 2.52
C ASP A 27 -9.08 6.31 3.30
N ALA A 28 -9.82 7.38 3.01
CA ALA A 28 -9.68 8.61 3.76
C ALA A 28 -9.95 8.37 5.24
N GLY A 29 -9.10 8.92 6.10
CA GLY A 29 -9.16 8.70 7.55
C GLY A 29 -8.45 7.42 8.05
N TYR A 30 -7.94 6.55 7.17
CA TYR A 30 -7.11 5.42 7.60
C TYR A 30 -5.80 5.92 8.24
N SER A 31 -5.41 5.25 9.32
CA SER A 31 -4.14 5.41 10.01
C SER A 31 -3.64 4.03 10.42
N GLY A 32 -2.42 3.69 10.02
CA GLY A 32 -1.86 2.37 10.28
C GLY A 32 -0.63 2.11 9.43
N ARG A 33 0.12 1.06 9.79
CA ARG A 33 1.16 0.48 8.95
C ARG A 33 0.54 -0.73 8.25
N SER A 34 -0.06 -0.46 7.10
CA SER A 34 -0.76 -1.42 6.25
C SER A 34 0.05 -2.67 5.95
N GLN A 35 -0.65 -3.78 5.74
CA GLN A 35 -0.09 -5.00 5.15
C GLN A 35 -0.38 -5.08 3.66
N SER A 36 0.43 -5.83 2.91
CA SER A 36 0.27 -6.03 1.47
C SER A 36 0.75 -7.43 1.09
N LEU A 37 0.24 -7.96 -0.03
CA LEU A 37 0.58 -9.31 -0.49
C LEU A 37 1.64 -9.23 -1.59
N MET A 38 2.84 -9.74 -1.31
CA MET A 38 3.87 -9.94 -2.32
C MET A 38 3.69 -11.28 -3.03
N VAL A 39 3.66 -11.27 -4.37
CA VAL A 39 3.64 -12.49 -5.18
C VAL A 39 4.88 -12.50 -6.08
N VAL A 40 5.65 -13.59 -5.99
CA VAL A 40 6.88 -13.81 -6.77
C VAL A 40 6.56 -14.80 -7.89
N TYR A 41 6.44 -14.29 -9.12
CA TYR A 41 6.26 -15.13 -10.31
C TYR A 41 7.60 -15.63 -10.86
N ASN A 42 8.70 -14.96 -10.51
CA ASN A 42 10.03 -15.35 -10.94
C ASN A 42 10.39 -16.74 -10.36
N PRO A 43 10.60 -17.78 -11.19
CA PRO A 43 10.90 -19.13 -10.70
C PRO A 43 12.26 -19.24 -10.00
N GLN A 44 13.16 -18.27 -10.19
CA GLN A 44 14.43 -18.19 -9.47
C GLN A 44 14.29 -17.57 -8.07
N GLY A 45 13.07 -17.17 -7.70
CA GLY A 45 12.79 -16.47 -6.46
C GLY A 45 13.13 -14.98 -6.52
N PHE A 46 13.05 -14.31 -5.37
CA PHE A 46 13.38 -12.90 -5.23
C PHE A 46 13.92 -12.62 -3.83
N ARG A 47 14.96 -11.80 -3.73
CA ARG A 47 15.54 -11.36 -2.45
C ARG A 47 15.34 -9.87 -2.30
N LEU A 48 14.82 -9.46 -1.15
CA LEU A 48 14.59 -8.07 -0.81
C LEU A 48 15.44 -7.69 0.41
N GLN A 49 16.08 -6.54 0.36
CA GLN A 49 16.69 -5.94 1.54
C GLN A 49 15.60 -5.39 2.47
N ARG A 50 15.79 -5.52 3.79
CA ARG A 50 14.93 -4.86 4.78
C ARG A 50 14.82 -3.37 4.49
N ASN A 51 13.61 -2.83 4.54
CA ASN A 51 13.28 -1.42 4.25
C ASN A 51 13.49 -0.98 2.79
N ALA A 52 13.71 -1.92 1.86
CA ALA A 52 13.69 -1.56 0.45
C ALA A 52 12.32 -1.01 0.06
N ARG A 53 12.32 0.08 -0.72
CA ARG A 53 11.10 0.67 -1.26
C ARG A 53 10.49 -0.30 -2.27
N ILE A 54 9.29 -0.81 -1.98
CA ILE A 54 8.57 -1.79 -2.82
C ILE A 54 7.28 -1.23 -3.43
N VAL A 55 6.64 -0.26 -2.80
CA VAL A 55 5.42 0.39 -3.28
C VAL A 55 5.59 1.90 -3.27
N GLN A 56 4.72 2.59 -4.00
CA GLN A 56 4.55 4.04 -3.94
C GLN A 56 3.06 4.35 -3.78
N LEU A 57 2.75 5.39 -3.01
CA LEU A 57 1.39 5.90 -2.84
C LEU A 57 1.18 7.09 -3.77
N VAL A 58 0.05 7.08 -4.47
CA VAL A 58 -0.48 8.22 -5.20
C VAL A 58 -1.66 8.74 -4.39
N PHE A 59 -1.52 9.94 -3.85
CA PHE A 59 -2.57 10.57 -3.05
C PHE A 59 -3.55 11.31 -3.96
N LEU A 60 -4.83 11.20 -3.62
CA LEU A 60 -5.92 11.90 -4.28
C LEU A 60 -6.67 12.72 -3.24
N GLU A 61 -6.80 14.01 -3.51
CA GLU A 61 -7.70 14.88 -2.77
C GLU A 61 -9.14 14.59 -3.16
N LEU A 62 -10.01 14.45 -2.16
CA LEU A 62 -11.43 14.25 -2.34
C LEU A 62 -12.15 15.59 -2.44
N THR A 63 -13.29 15.62 -3.12
CA THR A 63 -14.12 16.84 -3.28
C THR A 63 -14.73 17.33 -1.96
N GLY A 64 -14.66 16.54 -0.88
CA GLY A 64 -15.11 16.89 0.45
C GLY A 64 -14.59 15.90 1.50
N GLU A 65 -14.87 16.19 2.76
CA GLU A 65 -14.58 15.26 3.85
C GLU A 65 -15.53 14.05 3.83
N THR A 66 -15.00 12.91 4.25
CA THR A 66 -15.75 11.66 4.49
C THR A 66 -15.94 11.44 5.98
N GLU A 67 -16.70 10.43 6.39
CA GLU A 67 -16.75 10.01 7.80
C GLU A 67 -15.38 9.55 8.33
N GLY A 68 -14.49 9.14 7.43
CA GLY A 68 -13.21 8.54 7.74
C GLY A 68 -13.32 7.03 7.94
N TYR A 69 -12.23 6.33 7.62
CA TYR A 69 -12.10 4.90 7.82
C TYR A 69 -12.27 4.53 9.30
N HIS A 70 -13.18 3.60 9.55
CA HIS A 70 -13.51 3.08 10.88
C HIS A 70 -13.63 1.54 10.84
N GLY A 71 -12.94 0.91 9.89
CA GLY A 71 -12.89 -0.54 9.76
C GLY A 71 -11.94 -1.20 10.76
N ALA A 72 -11.95 -2.54 10.77
CA ALA A 72 -11.21 -3.35 11.75
C ALA A 72 -9.68 -3.19 11.70
N TYR A 73 -9.12 -2.71 10.57
CA TYR A 73 -7.68 -2.51 10.39
C TYR A 73 -7.21 -1.11 10.79
N GLN A 74 -8.08 -0.30 11.40
CA GLN A 74 -7.72 1.03 11.86
C GLN A 74 -6.71 0.93 13.01
N GLY A 75 -5.59 1.63 12.89
CA GLY A 75 -4.49 1.61 13.86
C GLY A 75 -3.61 0.37 13.80
N GLU A 76 -3.64 -0.41 12.71
CA GLU A 76 -2.83 -1.65 12.63
C GLU A 76 -1.31 -1.37 12.62
N ASN A 77 -0.53 -2.23 13.27
CA ASN A 77 0.94 -2.31 13.19
C ASN A 77 1.70 -0.99 13.51
N ILE A 78 1.13 -0.10 14.33
CA ILE A 78 1.71 1.21 14.68
C ILE A 78 2.70 1.21 15.86
N ASP A 79 3.01 0.03 16.41
CA ASP A 79 4.06 -0.15 17.41
C ASP A 79 5.49 0.06 16.84
#